data_AF-A0A2V2RSA4-F1
#
_entry.id   AF-A0A2V2RSA4-F1
#
_cell.length_a   1.000
_cell.length_b   1.000
_cell.length_c   1.000
_cell.angle_alpha   90.00
_cell.angle_beta   90.00
_cell.angle_gamma   90.00
#
_symmetry.space_group_name_H-M   'P 1'
#
loop_
_entity.id
_entity.type
_entity.pdbx_description
1 polymer ?
#
loop_
_entity_poly.entity_id
_entity_poly.type
_entity_poly.pdbx_seq_one_letter_code
_entity_poly.pdbx_strand_id
1 'polypeptide(L)'
;MKNGQIFAYKSTNRGALDIEYLDETSQKKEWLRERALNKSEVGKKLKAFADYASKETVGQVHAGGFLHNLVRINSDGTSTSPIWLSNEERKTRIVESWLKHLDQFPSSSKNPVIQHRLVLSMSTEQHDAFVAVGINPDQVLHITMKKIMKKFGERFHNGDSIGYAYGFHHDTDNLHVHVALCPRTKLGKYVGCSTSRSKTSKHKRQMDYLRECFELENKRWEKDLSQPQKLDEILAERRDCHKIVFNPRLTAIRRSQLVADHNGKVQQLQQMYTHINAMELNFQKLLQERDARKASAAVFRFFGGFVKRPRSPPILIPRVNPNLSISKQRQQLFELKRKYRRLHNEYKKTYPYDYGAHQTEKNRIHGYRNSNSNSLTI
;
A
#
# COMPACT_ATOMS: atom_id res chain seq x y z
N MET A 1 0.13 -2.89 -25.11
CA MET A 1 -0.26 -2.16 -23.88
C MET A 1 0.95 -2.11 -22.97
N LYS A 2 1.64 -0.95 -22.88
CA LYS A 2 2.86 -0.79 -22.05
C LYS A 2 2.66 0.10 -20.81
N ASN A 3 1.52 0.78 -20.66
CA ASN A 3 1.40 1.92 -19.74
C ASN A 3 0.35 1.69 -18.63
N GLY A 4 0.46 0.60 -17.87
CA GLY A 4 -0.52 0.28 -16.81
C GLY A 4 -0.02 -0.70 -15.75
N GLN A 5 -0.92 -1.15 -14.88
CA GLN A 5 -0.67 -2.23 -13.93
C GLN A 5 -0.63 -3.57 -14.65
N ILE A 6 0.41 -4.36 -14.40
CA ILE A 6 0.60 -5.64 -15.04
C ILE A 6 0.87 -6.73 -14.01
N PHE A 7 0.50 -7.95 -14.38
CA PHE A 7 1.07 -9.14 -13.78
C PHE A 7 2.50 -9.32 -14.32
N ALA A 8 3.50 -8.93 -13.54
CA ALA A 8 4.89 -8.87 -13.98
C ALA A 8 5.58 -10.23 -13.88
N TYR A 9 5.41 -10.93 -12.76
CA TYR A 9 6.18 -12.13 -12.49
C TYR A 9 5.43 -13.16 -11.64
N LYS A 10 5.71 -14.44 -11.91
CA LYS A 10 5.24 -15.58 -11.11
C LYS A 10 6.40 -16.52 -10.84
N SER A 11 6.56 -16.94 -9.58
CA SER A 11 7.32 -18.15 -9.24
C SER A 11 6.57 -19.02 -8.23
N THR A 12 7.06 -20.23 -8.00
CA THR A 12 6.44 -21.18 -7.06
C THR A 12 7.55 -21.74 -6.20
N ASN A 13 7.44 -21.51 -4.89
CA ASN A 13 8.43 -22.00 -3.93
C ASN A 13 7.96 -23.31 -3.30
N ARG A 14 8.90 -24.26 -3.21
CA ARG A 14 8.70 -25.60 -2.63
C ARG A 14 9.61 -25.88 -1.43
N GLY A 15 10.54 -24.95 -1.13
CA GLY A 15 11.44 -25.02 0.03
C GLY A 15 10.83 -24.37 1.26
N ALA A 16 11.49 -23.35 1.81
CA ALA A 16 10.98 -22.63 2.98
C ALA A 16 10.00 -21.49 2.63
N LEU A 17 9.10 -21.18 3.56
CA LEU A 17 8.33 -19.94 3.53
C LEU A 17 9.29 -18.78 3.80
N ASP A 18 9.53 -17.95 2.80
CA ASP A 18 10.40 -16.77 2.90
C ASP A 18 9.51 -15.53 2.84
N ILE A 19 9.13 -15.08 4.04
CA ILE A 19 8.27 -13.91 4.27
C ILE A 19 9.06 -12.60 4.18
N GLU A 20 10.36 -12.63 4.49
CA GLU A 20 11.27 -11.48 4.39
C GLU A 20 11.37 -10.95 2.96
N TYR A 21 11.17 -11.81 1.97
CA TYR A 21 10.99 -11.39 0.58
C TYR A 21 9.87 -10.34 0.40
N LEU A 22 8.81 -10.37 1.21
CA LEU A 22 7.73 -9.37 1.14
C LEU A 22 8.10 -8.06 1.84
N ASP A 23 9.06 -8.08 2.75
CA ASP A 23 9.48 -6.92 3.54
C ASP A 23 10.50 -6.08 2.76
N GLU A 24 10.14 -4.87 2.34
CA GLU A 24 11.08 -3.96 1.64
C GLU A 24 12.17 -3.44 2.58
N THR A 25 11.90 -3.40 3.88
CA THR A 25 12.81 -2.86 4.92
C THR A 25 13.64 -3.94 5.61
N SER A 26 13.58 -5.18 5.15
CA SER A 26 14.39 -6.25 5.72
C SER A 26 15.90 -5.96 5.57
N GLN A 27 16.65 -6.20 6.65
CA GLN A 27 18.12 -6.04 6.68
C GLN A 27 18.81 -6.80 5.56
N LYS A 28 18.27 -7.97 5.19
CA LYS A 28 18.74 -8.78 4.06
C LYS A 28 18.71 -8.00 2.73
N LYS A 29 17.66 -7.22 2.48
CA LYS A 29 17.55 -6.39 1.27
C LYS A 29 18.33 -5.09 1.36
N GLU A 30 18.51 -4.54 2.55
CA GLU A 30 19.42 -3.42 2.77
C GLU A 30 20.85 -3.82 2.43
N TRP A 31 21.32 -4.95 2.96
CA TRP A 31 22.63 -5.53 2.64
C TRP A 31 22.80 -5.84 1.14
N LEU A 32 21.78 -6.45 0.50
CA LEU A 32 21.82 -6.70 -0.96
C LEU A 32 21.83 -5.39 -1.77
N ARG A 33 21.22 -4.30 -1.27
CA ARG A 33 21.22 -2.98 -1.92
C ARG A 33 22.56 -2.27 -1.77
N GLU A 34 23.18 -2.34 -0.60
CA GLU A 34 24.53 -1.78 -0.37
C GLU A 34 25.57 -2.46 -1.27
N ARG A 35 25.38 -3.75 -1.54
CA ARG A 35 26.28 -4.52 -2.41
C ARG A 35 26.01 -4.30 -3.91
N ALA A 36 24.80 -3.90 -4.28
CA ALA A 36 24.41 -3.57 -5.65
C ALA A 36 24.53 -2.04 -5.89
N LEU A 37 25.74 -1.52 -5.78
CA LEU A 37 26.08 -0.13 -6.12
C LEU A 37 25.90 0.11 -7.62
N ASN A 38 24.67 0.43 -8.02
CA ASN A 38 24.25 1.23 -9.18
C ASN A 38 22.74 1.06 -9.38
N LYS A 39 21.93 1.75 -8.56
CA LYS A 39 20.48 1.86 -8.81
C LYS A 39 20.13 3.20 -9.45
N SER A 40 19.27 3.11 -10.46
CA SER A 40 18.78 4.23 -11.28
C SER A 40 18.26 5.39 -10.43
N GLU A 41 18.35 6.61 -10.97
CA GLU A 41 17.76 7.79 -10.33
C GLU A 41 16.24 7.67 -10.12
N VAL A 42 15.55 6.87 -10.94
CA VAL A 42 14.10 6.72 -10.90
C VAL A 42 13.65 5.98 -9.65
N GLY A 43 14.30 4.86 -9.29
CA GLY A 43 14.00 4.14 -8.05
C GLY A 43 14.26 4.99 -6.80
N LYS A 44 15.28 5.86 -6.83
CA LYS A 44 15.54 6.83 -5.74
C LYS A 44 14.42 7.88 -5.64
N LYS A 45 13.92 8.39 -6.78
CA LYS A 45 12.80 9.34 -6.83
C LYS A 45 11.50 8.72 -6.30
N LEU A 46 11.18 7.48 -6.69
CA LEU A 46 10.00 6.76 -6.21
C LEU A 46 10.06 6.48 -4.70
N LYS A 47 11.21 6.06 -4.17
CA LYS A 47 11.38 5.86 -2.73
C LYS A 47 11.20 7.16 -1.94
N ALA A 48 11.85 8.25 -2.36
CA ALA A 48 11.69 9.56 -1.74
C ALA A 48 10.24 10.08 -1.80
N PHE A 49 9.50 9.71 -2.85
CA PHE A 49 8.09 10.00 -2.98
C PHE A 49 7.23 9.14 -2.04
N ALA A 50 7.50 7.84 -1.92
CA ALA A 50 6.82 6.94 -1.02
C ALA A 50 6.93 7.38 0.44
N ASP A 51 8.12 7.83 0.85
CA ASP A 51 8.37 8.42 2.18
C ASP A 51 7.46 9.64 2.45
N TYR A 52 7.16 10.41 1.39
CA TYR A 52 6.29 11.58 1.42
C TYR A 52 4.79 11.25 1.30
N ALA A 53 4.41 10.16 0.62
CA ALA A 53 3.03 9.92 0.19
C ALA A 53 2.31 8.76 0.91
N SER A 54 3.04 7.72 1.33
CA SER A 54 2.44 6.48 1.80
C SER A 54 2.04 6.57 3.27
N LYS A 55 0.78 6.26 3.60
CA LYS A 55 0.34 6.10 5.01
C LYS A 55 0.87 4.81 5.63
N GLU A 56 1.12 3.81 4.80
CA GLU A 56 1.75 2.57 5.23
C GLU A 56 3.23 2.87 5.41
N THR A 57 3.76 2.46 6.55
CA THR A 57 5.21 2.36 6.74
C THR A 57 5.73 1.49 5.61
N VAL A 58 6.50 2.10 4.70
CA VAL A 58 6.97 1.51 3.44
C VAL A 58 7.47 0.09 3.68
N GLY A 59 7.11 -0.84 2.79
CA GLY A 59 7.69 -2.17 2.81
C GLY A 59 7.14 -3.15 3.83
N GLN A 60 6.12 -2.82 4.61
CA GLN A 60 5.59 -3.74 5.61
C GLN A 60 4.81 -4.91 5.02
N VAL A 61 4.74 -5.99 5.80
CA VAL A 61 4.03 -7.22 5.44
C VAL A 61 2.60 -7.18 5.96
N HIS A 62 1.67 -7.59 5.09
CA HIS A 62 0.24 -7.62 5.36
C HIS A 62 -0.35 -8.98 4.98
N ALA A 63 -1.51 -9.31 5.55
CA ALA A 63 -2.26 -10.52 5.24
C ALA A 63 -3.62 -10.19 4.59
N GLY A 64 -4.07 -11.06 3.70
CA GLY A 64 -5.34 -11.01 3.00
C GLY A 64 -6.04 -12.37 2.96
N GLY A 65 -7.31 -12.36 2.55
CA GLY A 65 -8.12 -13.58 2.50
C GLY A 65 -8.39 -14.18 3.89
N PHE A 66 -8.41 -15.51 4.02
CA PHE A 66 -8.63 -16.15 5.33
C PHE A 66 -7.49 -15.87 6.32
N LEU A 67 -6.27 -15.72 5.81
CA LEU A 67 -5.06 -15.50 6.62
C LEU A 67 -5.15 -14.20 7.42
N HIS A 68 -5.76 -13.16 6.85
CA HIS A 68 -6.02 -11.91 7.57
C HIS A 68 -6.78 -12.13 8.88
N ASN A 69 -7.74 -13.05 8.90
CA ASN A 69 -8.50 -13.31 10.11
C ASN A 69 -7.68 -14.10 11.14
N LEU A 70 -6.82 -15.01 10.70
CA LEU A 70 -5.94 -15.77 11.59
C LEU A 70 -4.93 -14.87 12.30
N VAL A 71 -4.29 -13.97 11.55
CA VAL A 71 -3.28 -13.02 12.09
C VAL A 71 -3.87 -12.09 13.15
N ARG A 72 -5.19 -11.83 13.08
CA ARG A 72 -5.89 -10.95 14.02
C ARG A 72 -6.16 -11.57 15.38
N ILE A 73 -6.14 -12.89 15.49
CA ILE A 73 -6.48 -13.58 16.74
C ILE A 73 -5.22 -13.67 17.61
N ASN A 74 -5.34 -13.24 18.85
CA ASN A 74 -4.30 -13.37 19.87
C ASN A 74 -4.36 -14.78 20.49
N SER A 75 -3.30 -15.18 21.20
CA SER A 75 -3.24 -16.48 21.88
C SER A 75 -4.36 -16.69 22.92
N ASP A 76 -4.82 -15.60 23.53
CA ASP A 76 -5.95 -15.57 24.48
C ASP A 76 -7.34 -15.56 23.80
N GLY A 77 -7.40 -15.66 22.47
CA GLY A 77 -8.64 -15.64 21.69
C GLY A 77 -9.21 -14.23 21.43
N THR A 78 -8.60 -13.17 21.96
CA THR A 78 -8.99 -11.79 21.66
C THR A 78 -8.56 -11.39 20.24
N SER A 79 -9.06 -10.26 19.72
CA SER A 79 -8.72 -9.80 18.36
C SER A 79 -8.03 -8.44 18.35
N THR A 80 -6.83 -8.40 17.80
CA THR A 80 -6.10 -7.16 17.51
C THR A 80 -6.16 -6.85 16.02
N SER A 81 -6.43 -5.59 15.66
CA SER A 81 -6.37 -5.17 14.25
C SER A 81 -4.92 -5.19 13.76
N PRO A 82 -4.63 -5.68 12.52
CA PRO A 82 -3.24 -5.82 12.06
C PRO A 82 -2.49 -4.49 11.96
N ILE A 83 -3.20 -3.36 11.92
CA ILE A 83 -2.60 -2.02 11.92
C ILE A 83 -1.91 -1.67 13.25
N TRP A 84 -2.28 -2.33 14.35
CA TRP A 84 -1.71 -2.12 15.68
C TRP A 84 -0.55 -3.06 15.98
N LEU A 85 -0.33 -4.04 15.11
CA LEU A 85 0.77 -4.99 15.24
C LEU A 85 2.03 -4.38 14.62
N SER A 86 3.15 -4.55 15.31
CA SER A 86 4.46 -4.26 14.72
C SER A 86 4.67 -5.09 13.45
N ASN A 87 5.57 -4.67 12.57
CA ASN A 87 5.84 -5.44 11.35
C ASN A 87 6.41 -6.83 11.67
N GLU A 88 7.33 -6.92 12.64
CA GLU A 88 7.89 -8.19 13.11
C GLU A 88 6.80 -9.11 13.66
N GLU A 89 5.94 -8.59 14.53
CA GLU A 89 4.82 -9.38 15.07
C GLU A 89 3.87 -9.86 13.97
N ARG A 90 3.60 -9.03 12.95
CA ARG A 90 2.82 -9.45 11.78
C ARG A 90 3.50 -10.57 11.02
N LYS A 91 4.80 -10.47 10.75
CA LYS A 91 5.57 -11.52 10.06
C LYS A 91 5.51 -12.83 10.83
N THR A 92 5.77 -12.81 12.13
CA THR A 92 5.68 -13.99 13.01
C THR A 92 4.30 -14.63 12.94
N ARG A 93 3.24 -13.87 13.20
CA ARG A 93 1.86 -14.39 13.18
C ARG A 93 1.45 -14.92 11.80
N ILE A 94 1.91 -14.29 10.72
CA ILE A 94 1.69 -14.76 9.36
C ILE A 94 2.37 -16.12 9.15
N VAL A 95 3.65 -16.24 9.49
CA VAL A 95 4.42 -17.48 9.32
C VAL A 95 3.81 -18.61 10.12
N GLU A 96 3.53 -18.39 11.40
CA GLU A 96 2.92 -19.39 12.29
C GLU A 96 1.55 -19.85 11.78
N SER A 97 0.67 -18.90 11.45
CA SER A 97 -0.66 -19.22 10.93
C SER A 97 -0.60 -19.95 9.60
N TRP A 98 0.36 -19.60 8.75
CA TRP A 98 0.55 -20.22 7.44
C TRP A 98 1.03 -21.66 7.55
N LEU A 99 2.10 -21.90 8.33
CA LEU A 99 2.67 -23.23 8.51
C LEU A 99 1.66 -24.15 9.20
N LYS A 100 1.03 -23.69 10.28
CA LYS A 100 -0.04 -24.44 10.96
C LYS A 100 -1.18 -24.82 10.00
N HIS A 101 -1.55 -23.94 9.07
CA HIS A 101 -2.57 -24.22 8.07
C HIS A 101 -2.10 -25.26 7.04
N LEU A 102 -0.83 -25.24 6.64
CA LEU A 102 -0.27 -26.27 5.75
C LEU A 102 -0.15 -27.63 6.44
N ASP A 103 0.18 -27.65 7.73
CA ASP A 103 0.23 -28.88 8.53
C ASP A 103 -1.16 -29.49 8.71
N GLN A 104 -2.19 -28.65 8.85
CA GLN A 104 -3.59 -29.10 8.89
C GLN A 104 -4.05 -29.70 7.54
N PHE A 105 -3.51 -29.21 6.42
CA PHE A 105 -3.89 -29.64 5.07
C PHE A 105 -2.67 -30.11 4.27
N PRO A 106 -2.02 -31.20 4.71
CA PRO A 106 -0.74 -31.62 4.18
C PRO A 106 -0.84 -31.99 2.70
N SER A 107 0.28 -31.89 2.02
CA SER A 107 0.41 -32.29 0.62
C SER A 107 1.00 -33.68 0.53
N SER A 108 0.39 -34.56 -0.26
CA SER A 108 0.95 -35.88 -0.59
C SER A 108 2.10 -35.82 -1.60
N SER A 109 2.34 -34.67 -2.25
CA SER A 109 3.45 -34.49 -3.18
C SER A 109 4.80 -34.50 -2.45
N LYS A 110 5.76 -35.30 -2.96
CA LYS A 110 7.15 -35.38 -2.46
C LYS A 110 7.83 -34.01 -2.30
N ASN A 111 7.53 -33.08 -3.21
CA ASN A 111 7.99 -31.68 -3.15
C ASN A 111 6.75 -30.78 -3.05
N PRO A 112 6.22 -30.52 -1.85
CA PRO A 112 5.00 -29.74 -1.70
C PRO A 112 5.22 -28.28 -2.11
N VAL A 113 4.20 -27.66 -2.69
CA VAL A 113 4.22 -26.20 -2.88
C VAL A 113 3.96 -25.55 -1.53
N ILE A 114 4.79 -24.57 -1.15
CA ILE A 114 4.65 -23.80 0.09
C ILE A 114 4.02 -22.43 -0.17
N GLN A 115 4.35 -21.81 -1.31
CA GLN A 115 3.73 -20.57 -1.76
C GLN A 115 3.85 -20.36 -3.26
N HIS A 116 2.87 -19.65 -3.83
CA HIS A 116 3.02 -19.02 -5.14
C HIS A 116 3.42 -17.55 -4.94
N ARG A 117 4.53 -17.13 -5.52
CA ARG A 117 4.97 -15.74 -5.51
C ARG A 117 4.44 -15.05 -6.75
N LEU A 118 3.73 -13.95 -6.56
CA LEU A 118 3.17 -13.13 -7.62
C LEU A 118 3.72 -11.71 -7.46
N VAL A 119 4.11 -11.09 -8.56
CA VAL A 119 4.54 -9.69 -8.58
C VAL A 119 3.62 -8.92 -9.50
N LEU A 120 3.03 -7.88 -8.95
CA LEU A 120 2.14 -6.99 -9.66
C LEU A 120 2.82 -5.63 -9.72
N SER A 121 3.05 -5.11 -10.92
CA SER A 121 3.84 -3.90 -11.12
C SER A 121 2.98 -2.82 -11.76
N MET A 122 3.17 -1.56 -11.36
CA MET A 122 2.59 -0.39 -12.02
C MET A 122 3.66 0.29 -12.86
N SER A 123 3.36 0.61 -14.12
CA SER A 123 4.29 1.36 -14.96
C SER A 123 4.50 2.79 -14.43
N THR A 124 5.68 3.36 -14.69
CA THR A 124 6.02 4.74 -14.34
C THR A 124 5.01 5.74 -14.90
N GLU A 125 4.54 5.55 -16.13
CA GLU A 125 3.57 6.46 -16.78
C GLU A 125 2.23 6.48 -16.04
N GLN A 126 1.74 5.30 -15.63
CA GLN A 126 0.49 5.22 -14.89
C GLN A 126 0.65 5.75 -13.46
N HIS A 127 1.79 5.46 -12.83
CA HIS A 127 2.15 6.06 -11.55
C HIS A 127 2.10 7.59 -11.63
N ASP A 128 2.79 8.17 -12.60
CA ASP A 128 2.89 9.62 -12.76
C ASP A 128 1.54 10.25 -13.11
N ALA A 129 0.70 9.56 -13.89
CA ALA A 129 -0.67 10.00 -14.15
C ALA A 129 -1.51 10.08 -12.87
N PHE A 130 -1.43 9.09 -11.98
CA PHE A 130 -2.09 9.14 -10.67
C PHE A 130 -1.52 10.26 -9.80
N VAL A 131 -0.19 10.39 -9.76
CA VAL A 131 0.49 11.46 -9.02
C VAL A 131 0.03 12.83 -9.50
N ALA A 132 -0.09 13.04 -10.81
CA ALA A 132 -0.51 14.30 -11.42
C ALA A 132 -1.93 14.71 -10.99
N VAL A 133 -2.88 13.76 -10.91
CA VAL A 133 -4.25 14.03 -10.47
C VAL A 133 -4.44 14.00 -8.95
N GLY A 134 -3.45 13.53 -8.20
CA GLY A 134 -3.44 13.58 -6.73
C GLY A 134 -3.93 12.33 -6.04
N ILE A 135 -3.91 11.24 -6.76
CA ILE A 135 -4.25 9.92 -6.29
C ILE A 135 -2.96 9.23 -5.87
N ASN A 136 -2.98 8.61 -4.68
CA ASN A 136 -1.89 7.81 -4.16
C ASN A 136 -1.80 6.49 -4.95
N PRO A 137 -0.69 6.25 -5.68
CA PRO A 137 -0.50 5.04 -6.49
C PRO A 137 -0.46 3.75 -5.66
N ASP A 138 0.14 3.75 -4.47
CA ASP A 138 0.15 2.60 -3.55
C ASP A 138 -1.27 2.16 -3.23
N GLN A 139 -2.15 3.11 -2.92
CA GLN A 139 -3.54 2.82 -2.55
C GLN A 139 -4.33 2.29 -3.74
N VAL A 140 -4.07 2.80 -4.93
CA VAL A 140 -4.65 2.26 -6.16
C VAL A 140 -4.19 0.82 -6.39
N LEU A 141 -2.88 0.55 -6.29
CA LEU A 141 -2.34 -0.79 -6.45
C LEU A 141 -2.86 -1.75 -5.38
N HIS A 142 -2.97 -1.29 -4.13
CA HIS A 142 -3.54 -2.04 -3.01
C HIS A 142 -5.00 -2.43 -3.24
N ILE A 143 -5.85 -1.45 -3.57
CA ILE A 143 -7.27 -1.71 -3.84
C ILE A 143 -7.42 -2.66 -5.03
N THR A 144 -6.63 -2.44 -6.08
CA THR A 144 -6.67 -3.25 -7.29
C THR A 144 -6.22 -4.68 -7.01
N MET A 145 -5.09 -4.87 -6.34
CA MET A 145 -4.60 -6.18 -5.91
C MET A 145 -5.68 -6.92 -5.10
N LYS A 146 -6.26 -6.29 -4.07
CA LYS A 146 -7.29 -6.96 -3.24
C LYS A 146 -8.54 -7.32 -4.03
N LYS A 147 -8.98 -6.44 -4.94
CA LYS A 147 -10.12 -6.69 -5.83
C LYS A 147 -9.84 -7.90 -6.74
N ILE A 148 -8.65 -7.97 -7.32
CA ILE A 148 -8.25 -9.04 -8.23
C ILE A 148 -8.08 -10.36 -7.49
N MET A 149 -7.46 -10.37 -6.30
CA MET A 149 -7.36 -11.57 -5.45
C MET A 149 -8.74 -12.07 -5.03
N LYS A 150 -9.69 -11.18 -4.72
CA LYS A 150 -11.09 -11.56 -4.45
C LYS A 150 -11.73 -12.23 -5.68
N LYS A 151 -11.64 -11.59 -6.85
CA LYS A 151 -12.15 -12.12 -8.12
C LYS A 151 -11.53 -13.48 -8.47
N PHE A 152 -10.25 -13.68 -8.16
CA PHE A 152 -9.55 -14.94 -8.35
C PHE A 152 -10.14 -16.04 -7.45
N GLY A 153 -10.30 -15.76 -6.16
CA GLY A 153 -10.94 -16.67 -5.20
C GLY A 153 -12.36 -17.04 -5.62
N GLU A 154 -13.19 -16.05 -5.96
CA GLU A 154 -14.58 -16.27 -6.41
C GLU A 154 -14.65 -17.14 -7.67
N ARG A 155 -13.72 -16.94 -8.62
CA ARG A 155 -13.71 -17.67 -9.90
C ARG A 155 -13.29 -19.12 -9.75
N PHE A 156 -12.23 -19.40 -8.98
CA PHE A 156 -11.59 -20.73 -8.95
C PHE A 156 -11.86 -21.52 -7.66
N HIS A 157 -12.32 -20.84 -6.60
CA HIS A 157 -12.50 -21.39 -5.26
C HIS A 157 -13.83 -20.92 -4.65
N ASN A 158 -14.91 -20.98 -5.44
CA ASN A 158 -16.24 -20.56 -4.98
C ASN A 158 -16.69 -21.34 -3.72
N GLY A 159 -17.29 -20.64 -2.76
CA GLY A 159 -17.66 -21.18 -1.45
C GLY A 159 -16.49 -21.39 -0.49
N ASP A 160 -15.28 -21.00 -0.87
CA ASP A 160 -14.07 -21.09 -0.06
C ASP A 160 -13.29 -19.77 -0.12
N SER A 161 -12.26 -19.63 0.71
CA SER A 161 -11.41 -18.44 0.73
C SER A 161 -9.97 -18.85 0.43
N ILE A 162 -9.33 -18.11 -0.46
CA ILE A 162 -7.86 -18.10 -0.56
C ILE A 162 -7.27 -17.30 0.62
N GLY A 163 -5.98 -17.52 0.91
CA GLY A 163 -5.21 -16.77 1.89
C GLY A 163 -3.89 -16.34 1.28
N TYR A 164 -3.44 -15.12 1.59
CA TYR A 164 -2.22 -14.59 1.01
C TYR A 164 -1.58 -13.55 1.93
N ALA A 165 -0.27 -13.35 1.78
CA ALA A 165 0.48 -12.26 2.37
C ALA A 165 1.03 -11.35 1.26
N TYR A 166 1.24 -10.08 1.55
CA TYR A 166 1.73 -9.13 0.55
C TYR A 166 2.55 -7.99 1.17
N GLY A 167 3.37 -7.34 0.35
CA GLY A 167 4.15 -6.14 0.71
C GLY A 167 4.47 -5.28 -0.52
N PHE A 168 4.47 -3.95 -0.34
CA PHE A 168 4.74 -2.95 -1.39
C PHE A 168 6.21 -2.60 -1.45
N HIS A 169 6.80 -2.64 -2.64
CA HIS A 169 8.20 -2.32 -2.86
C HIS A 169 8.34 -1.12 -3.81
N HIS A 170 9.22 -0.20 -3.41
CA HIS A 170 9.59 1.02 -4.13
C HIS A 170 11.07 1.01 -4.53
N ASP A 171 11.75 -0.12 -4.36
CA ASP A 171 13.20 -0.27 -4.48
C ASP A 171 13.68 -0.54 -5.92
N THR A 172 12.76 -0.55 -6.89
CA THR A 172 13.04 -0.70 -8.33
C THR A 172 12.45 0.48 -9.11
N ASP A 173 12.61 0.49 -10.43
CA ASP A 173 12.10 1.58 -11.29
C ASP A 173 10.57 1.68 -11.32
N ASN A 174 9.86 0.67 -10.81
CA ASN A 174 8.40 0.63 -10.77
C ASN A 174 7.89 0.36 -9.35
N LEU A 175 6.80 1.02 -8.99
CA LEU A 175 6.00 0.63 -7.82
C LEU A 175 5.42 -0.76 -8.07
N HIS A 176 5.66 -1.69 -7.16
CA HIS A 176 5.15 -3.04 -7.30
C HIS A 176 4.78 -3.66 -5.95
N VAL A 177 3.89 -4.65 -5.99
CA VAL A 177 3.48 -5.42 -4.83
C VAL A 177 3.83 -6.87 -5.04
N HIS A 178 4.50 -7.44 -4.04
CA HIS A 178 4.74 -8.87 -3.96
C HIS A 178 3.62 -9.51 -3.18
N VAL A 179 3.11 -10.62 -3.70
CA VAL A 179 2.07 -11.42 -3.06
C VAL A 179 2.58 -12.84 -2.93
N ALA A 180 2.66 -13.34 -1.70
CA ALA A 180 2.74 -14.76 -1.41
C ALA A 180 1.31 -15.29 -1.30
N LEU A 181 0.92 -16.21 -2.19
CA LEU A 181 -0.37 -16.87 -2.17
C LEU A 181 -0.25 -18.27 -1.55
N CYS A 182 -1.11 -18.55 -0.57
CA CYS A 182 -1.17 -19.85 0.10
C CYS A 182 -1.64 -20.92 -0.90
N PRO A 183 -0.96 -22.07 -0.99
CA PRO A 183 -1.28 -23.16 -1.92
C PRO A 183 -2.48 -23.99 -1.46
N ARG A 184 -3.14 -23.57 -0.37
CA ARG A 184 -4.34 -24.18 0.19
C ARG A 184 -5.36 -23.08 0.47
N THR A 185 -6.61 -23.36 0.14
CA THR A 185 -7.73 -22.54 0.61
C THR A 185 -7.98 -22.76 2.10
N LYS A 186 -8.92 -22.03 2.69
CA LYS A 186 -9.34 -22.20 4.08
C LYS A 186 -9.80 -23.63 4.38
N LEU A 187 -10.46 -24.30 3.43
CA LEU A 187 -10.91 -25.69 3.56
C LEU A 187 -9.91 -26.72 3.00
N GLY A 188 -8.66 -26.32 2.72
CA GLY A 188 -7.61 -27.25 2.30
C GLY A 188 -7.59 -27.61 0.81
N LYS A 189 -8.43 -26.99 -0.02
CA LYS A 189 -8.39 -27.24 -1.48
C LYS A 189 -7.12 -26.65 -2.07
N TYR A 190 -6.52 -27.33 -3.04
CA TYR A 190 -5.31 -26.85 -3.70
C TYR A 190 -5.58 -25.54 -4.45
N VAL A 191 -4.76 -24.52 -4.18
CA VAL A 191 -4.73 -23.27 -4.93
C VAL A 191 -3.56 -23.34 -5.90
N GLY A 192 -3.88 -23.36 -7.19
CA GLY A 192 -2.88 -23.33 -8.26
C GLY A 192 -2.63 -21.93 -8.79
N CYS A 193 -1.63 -21.81 -9.66
CA CYS A 193 -1.36 -20.63 -10.48
C CYS A 193 -0.92 -21.06 -11.88
N SER A 194 -1.76 -21.83 -12.58
CA SER A 194 -1.40 -22.44 -13.88
C SER A 194 -1.41 -21.43 -15.04
N THR A 195 -0.38 -21.46 -15.88
CA THR A 195 -0.41 -20.97 -17.27
C THR A 195 -0.73 -22.18 -18.15
N SER A 196 -1.59 -22.04 -19.17
CA SER A 196 -1.82 -23.14 -20.10
C SER A 196 -1.85 -22.66 -21.54
N ARG A 197 -1.30 -23.49 -22.43
CA ARG A 197 -1.37 -23.32 -23.88
C ARG A 197 -2.67 -23.88 -24.48
N SER A 198 -3.49 -24.61 -23.71
CA SER A 198 -4.69 -25.30 -24.21
C SER A 198 -5.98 -24.66 -23.68
N LYS A 199 -6.94 -24.43 -24.59
CA LYS A 199 -8.23 -23.76 -24.33
C LYS A 199 -9.28 -24.65 -23.63
N THR A 200 -9.06 -25.96 -23.50
CA THR A 200 -10.14 -26.94 -23.20
C THR A 200 -10.33 -27.30 -21.73
N SER A 201 -9.53 -26.80 -20.78
CA SER A 201 -9.66 -27.17 -19.35
C SER A 201 -10.04 -25.99 -18.45
N LYS A 202 -11.13 -26.14 -17.69
CA LYS A 202 -11.67 -25.14 -16.74
C LYS A 202 -10.68 -24.69 -15.64
N HIS A 203 -9.69 -25.51 -15.27
CA HIS A 203 -8.66 -25.20 -14.26
C HIS A 203 -7.31 -24.75 -14.85
N LYS A 204 -7.26 -24.57 -16.17
CA LYS A 204 -6.08 -24.13 -16.91
C LYS A 204 -6.34 -22.68 -17.33
N ARG A 205 -5.36 -21.79 -17.17
CA ARG A 205 -5.42 -20.32 -17.44
C ARG A 205 -5.72 -19.41 -16.24
N GLN A 206 -5.41 -19.86 -15.02
CA GLN A 206 -5.49 -19.03 -13.81
C GLN A 206 -4.67 -17.72 -13.93
N MET A 207 -3.48 -17.80 -14.53
CA MET A 207 -2.65 -16.62 -14.74
C MET A 207 -3.18 -15.68 -15.81
N ASP A 208 -3.80 -16.20 -16.86
CA ASP A 208 -4.39 -15.36 -17.91
C ASP A 208 -5.59 -14.61 -17.35
N TYR A 209 -6.42 -15.26 -16.53
CA TYR A 209 -7.52 -14.58 -15.85
C TYR A 209 -7.05 -13.44 -14.95
N LEU A 210 -5.95 -13.63 -14.22
CA LEU A 210 -5.35 -12.55 -13.43
C LEU A 210 -4.92 -11.38 -14.34
N ARG A 211 -4.24 -11.66 -15.46
CA ARG A 211 -3.84 -10.64 -16.45
C ARG A 211 -5.04 -9.90 -17.04
N GLU A 212 -6.06 -10.62 -17.47
CA GLU A 212 -7.31 -10.05 -17.99
C GLU A 212 -7.97 -9.12 -16.95
N CYS A 213 -7.95 -9.51 -15.66
CA CYS A 213 -8.45 -8.65 -14.60
C CYS A 213 -7.65 -7.35 -14.45
N PHE A 214 -6.32 -7.38 -14.58
CA PHE A 214 -5.50 -6.16 -14.57
C PHE A 214 -5.76 -5.28 -15.78
N GLU A 215 -5.88 -5.86 -16.97
CA GLU A 215 -6.19 -5.12 -18.19
C GLU A 215 -7.53 -4.38 -18.08
N LEU A 216 -8.54 -5.01 -17.46
CA LEU A 216 -9.83 -4.37 -17.19
C LEU A 216 -9.70 -3.21 -16.21
N GLU A 217 -8.92 -3.35 -15.13
CA GLU A 217 -8.68 -2.23 -14.21
C GLU A 217 -7.84 -1.12 -14.86
N ASN A 218 -6.90 -1.44 -15.74
CA ASN A 218 -6.14 -0.43 -16.50
C ASN A 218 -7.06 0.38 -17.40
N LYS A 219 -7.89 -0.27 -18.22
CA LYS A 219 -8.86 0.42 -19.09
C LYS A 219 -9.80 1.32 -18.30
N ARG A 220 -10.23 0.85 -17.12
CA ARG A 220 -11.04 1.65 -16.20
C ARG A 220 -10.26 2.88 -15.73
N TRP A 221 -9.05 2.71 -15.22
CA TRP A 221 -8.25 3.83 -14.72
C TRP A 221 -7.84 4.81 -15.81
N GLU A 222 -7.52 4.33 -17.01
CA GLU A 222 -7.26 5.19 -18.18
C GLU A 222 -8.48 6.07 -18.48
N LYS A 223 -9.68 5.48 -18.50
CA LYS A 223 -10.93 6.22 -18.67
C LYS A 223 -11.13 7.25 -17.54
N ASP A 224 -10.98 6.82 -16.29
CA ASP A 224 -11.19 7.67 -15.11
C ASP A 224 -10.17 8.84 -15.08
N LEU A 225 -8.90 8.59 -15.43
CA LEU A 225 -7.83 9.59 -15.49
C LEU A 225 -7.99 10.56 -16.67
N SER A 226 -8.57 10.13 -17.78
CA SER A 226 -8.85 10.99 -18.94
C SER A 226 -9.95 12.02 -18.68
N GLN A 227 -10.69 11.91 -17.57
CA GLN A 227 -11.82 12.78 -17.24
C GLN A 227 -11.66 13.40 -15.84
N PRO A 228 -10.73 14.36 -15.62
CA PRO A 228 -10.40 14.86 -14.28
C PRO A 228 -11.58 15.44 -13.49
N GLN A 229 -12.54 16.08 -14.16
CA GLN A 229 -13.73 16.64 -13.51
C GLN A 229 -14.64 15.54 -12.95
N LYS A 230 -14.94 14.51 -13.76
CA LYS A 230 -15.72 13.35 -13.33
C LYS A 230 -15.00 12.50 -12.31
N LEU A 231 -13.68 12.44 -12.39
CA LEU A 231 -12.86 11.72 -11.41
C LEU A 231 -13.05 12.26 -10.00
N ASP A 232 -13.15 13.58 -9.84
CA ASP A 232 -13.38 14.19 -8.53
C ASP A 232 -14.76 13.83 -7.96
N GLU A 233 -15.80 13.84 -8.78
CA GLU A 233 -17.16 13.42 -8.42
C GLU A 233 -17.17 11.94 -8.01
N ILE A 234 -16.60 11.07 -8.85
CA ILE A 234 -16.46 9.64 -8.59
C ILE A 234 -15.71 9.40 -7.28
N LEU A 235 -14.61 10.12 -7.04
CA LEU A 235 -13.84 9.97 -5.81
C LEU A 235 -14.62 10.48 -4.60
N ALA A 236 -15.36 11.58 -4.70
CA ALA A 236 -16.13 12.13 -3.59
C ALA A 236 -17.19 11.15 -3.06
N GLU A 237 -17.82 10.39 -3.96
CA GLU A 237 -18.83 9.37 -3.62
C GLU A 237 -18.25 8.11 -2.96
N ARG A 238 -16.94 7.89 -3.08
CA ARG A 238 -16.30 6.68 -2.56
C ARG A 238 -16.16 6.68 -1.05
N ARG A 239 -16.52 5.55 -0.43
CA ARG A 239 -16.30 5.32 1.01
C ARG A 239 -14.83 5.37 1.43
N ASP A 240 -13.88 5.14 0.52
CA ASP A 240 -12.45 5.14 0.79
C ASP A 240 -11.70 6.38 0.25
N CYS A 241 -12.42 7.41 -0.20
CA CYS A 241 -11.88 8.61 -0.85
C CYS A 241 -10.68 9.27 -0.13
N HIS A 242 -10.82 9.50 1.18
CA HIS A 242 -9.79 10.06 2.06
C HIS A 242 -8.48 9.23 2.15
N LYS A 243 -8.53 7.95 1.77
CA LYS A 243 -7.35 7.07 1.70
C LYS A 243 -6.69 7.14 0.32
N ILE A 244 -7.49 7.31 -0.73
CA ILE A 244 -7.03 7.32 -2.12
C ILE A 244 -6.26 8.62 -2.45
N VAL A 245 -6.60 9.74 -1.81
CA VAL A 245 -5.88 11.01 -2.03
C VAL A 245 -4.62 11.09 -1.18
N PHE A 246 -3.57 11.70 -1.74
CA PHE A 246 -2.31 11.94 -1.03
C PHE A 246 -2.52 12.51 0.36
N ASN A 247 -1.76 11.97 1.30
CA ASN A 247 -1.52 12.69 2.53
C ASN A 247 -0.36 13.65 2.31
N PRO A 248 -0.48 14.94 2.61
CA PRO A 248 0.70 15.78 2.65
C PRO A 248 1.58 15.28 3.80
N ARG A 249 2.84 14.91 3.54
CA ARG A 249 3.84 14.69 4.60
C ARG A 249 5.05 15.56 4.37
N LEU A 250 5.14 16.68 5.06
CA LEU A 250 6.31 17.54 4.94
C LEU A 250 7.49 16.90 5.70
N THR A 251 8.65 16.76 5.03
CA THR A 251 9.91 16.39 5.68
C THR A 251 10.27 17.44 6.74
N ALA A 252 11.10 17.08 7.74
CA ALA A 252 11.50 18.03 8.79
C ALA A 252 12.10 19.31 8.20
N ILE A 253 12.98 19.16 7.21
CA ILE A 253 13.58 20.27 6.46
C ILE A 253 12.50 21.15 5.80
N ARG A 254 11.52 20.54 5.10
CA ARG A 254 10.43 21.28 4.44
C ARG A 254 9.54 21.98 5.44
N ARG A 255 9.30 21.40 6.61
CA ARG A 255 8.56 22.07 7.69
C ARG A 255 9.33 23.29 8.18
N SER A 256 10.62 23.15 8.46
CA SER A 256 11.47 24.27 8.91
C SER A 256 11.53 25.39 7.86
N GLN A 257 11.64 25.05 6.58
CA GLN A 257 11.62 26.02 5.47
C GLN A 257 10.28 26.74 5.35
N LEU A 258 9.16 26.01 5.44
CA LEU A 258 7.84 26.64 5.45
C LEU A 258 7.68 27.52 6.69
N VAL A 259 8.20 27.14 7.85
CA VAL A 259 8.14 27.96 9.08
C VAL A 259 8.93 29.26 8.95
N ALA A 260 10.04 29.24 8.21
CA ALA A 260 10.88 30.42 7.99
C ALA A 260 10.29 31.42 6.97
N ASP A 261 9.35 31.00 6.12
CA ASP A 261 8.73 31.86 5.10
C ASP A 261 7.46 32.53 5.67
N HIS A 262 7.51 33.85 5.85
CA HIS A 262 6.43 34.64 6.46
C HIS A 262 5.31 35.04 5.47
N ASN A 263 5.22 34.41 4.31
CA ASN A 263 4.16 34.64 3.34
C ASN A 263 2.78 34.12 3.82
N GLY A 264 1.72 34.90 3.62
CA GLY A 264 0.33 34.49 3.92
C GLY A 264 -0.11 33.18 3.25
N LYS A 265 0.40 32.87 2.05
CA LYS A 265 0.16 31.56 1.39
C LYS A 265 0.79 30.40 2.15
N VAL A 266 1.98 30.61 2.72
CA VAL A 266 2.69 29.59 3.50
C VAL A 266 2.01 29.34 4.83
N GLN A 267 1.60 30.41 5.52
CA GLN A 267 0.79 30.31 6.75
C GLN A 267 -0.51 29.54 6.49
N GLN A 268 -1.21 29.81 5.39
CA GLN A 268 -2.40 29.06 5.00
C GLN A 268 -2.10 27.57 4.78
N LEU A 269 -1.02 27.24 4.07
CA LEU A 269 -0.59 25.85 3.87
C LEU A 269 -0.25 25.15 5.19
N GLN A 270 0.45 25.82 6.12
CA GLN A 270 0.76 25.29 7.44
C GLN A 270 -0.50 25.01 8.25
N GLN A 271 -1.42 25.97 8.32
CA GLN A 271 -2.70 25.81 9.02
C GLN A 271 -3.48 24.63 8.47
N MET A 272 -3.58 24.51 7.15
CA MET A 272 -4.25 23.39 6.49
C MET A 272 -3.55 22.06 6.77
N TYR A 273 -2.22 22.01 6.74
CA TYR A 273 -1.45 20.81 7.06
C TYR A 273 -1.72 20.34 8.50
N THR A 274 -1.65 21.25 9.47
CA THR A 274 -1.96 20.96 10.88
C THR A 274 -3.39 20.48 11.04
N HIS A 275 -4.34 21.12 10.35
CA HIS A 275 -5.74 20.73 10.38
C HIS A 275 -5.96 19.32 9.78
N ILE A 276 -5.32 19.00 8.65
CA ILE A 276 -5.35 17.67 8.05
C ILE A 276 -4.84 16.63 9.08
N ASN A 277 -3.69 16.85 9.68
CA ASN A 277 -3.12 15.92 10.65
C ASN A 277 -4.03 15.72 11.88
N ALA A 278 -4.61 16.79 12.41
CA ALA A 278 -5.54 16.73 13.52
C ALA A 278 -6.81 15.94 13.16
N MET A 279 -7.38 16.18 11.98
CA MET A 279 -8.52 15.43 11.47
C MET A 279 -8.20 13.95 11.25
N GLU A 280 -7.02 13.63 10.74
CA GLU A 280 -6.59 12.23 10.55
C GLU A 280 -6.46 11.49 11.87
N LEU A 281 -5.80 12.12 12.85
CA LEU A 281 -5.66 11.55 14.19
C LEU A 281 -7.02 11.32 14.85
N ASN A 282 -7.91 12.31 14.77
CA ASN A 282 -9.28 12.19 15.28
C ASN A 282 -10.05 11.07 14.56
N PHE A 283 -9.92 10.97 13.24
CA PHE A 283 -10.58 9.93 12.46
C PHE A 283 -10.06 8.52 12.82
N GLN A 284 -8.76 8.36 13.04
CA GLN A 284 -8.17 7.11 13.52
C GLN A 284 -8.72 6.72 14.90
N LYS A 285 -8.79 7.66 15.84
CA LYS A 285 -9.38 7.45 17.17
C LYS A 285 -10.84 7.01 17.09
N LEU A 286 -11.65 7.68 16.26
CA LEU A 286 -13.06 7.29 16.06
C LEU A 286 -13.22 5.88 15.49
N LEU A 287 -12.30 5.46 14.61
CA LEU A 287 -12.29 4.09 14.10
C LEU A 287 -11.91 3.08 15.19
N GLN A 288 -10.90 3.38 16.02
CA GLN A 288 -10.53 2.56 17.17
C GLN A 288 -11.72 2.35 18.12
N GLU A 289 -12.40 3.43 18.50
CA GLU A 289 -13.57 3.35 19.38
C GLU A 289 -14.69 2.51 18.77
N ARG A 290 -14.97 2.70 17.49
CA ARG A 290 -16.01 1.94 16.80
C ARG A 290 -15.69 0.45 16.76
N ASP A 291 -14.44 0.11 16.49
CA ASP A 291 -14.00 -1.27 16.39
C ASP A 291 -13.93 -1.92 17.79
N ALA A 292 -13.53 -1.19 18.83
CA ALA A 292 -13.61 -1.61 20.23
C ALA A 292 -15.07 -1.87 20.66
N ARG A 293 -16.00 -0.95 20.35
CA ARG A 293 -17.44 -1.13 20.62
C ARG A 293 -18.00 -2.36 19.93
N LYS A 294 -17.58 -2.64 18.69
CA LYS A 294 -17.99 -3.86 17.97
C LYS A 294 -17.45 -5.12 18.63
N ALA A 295 -16.19 -5.11 19.07
CA ALA A 295 -15.59 -6.23 19.80
C ALA A 295 -16.34 -6.49 21.12
N SER A 296 -16.59 -5.45 21.93
CA SER A 296 -17.37 -5.57 23.17
C SER A 296 -18.80 -6.06 22.93
N ALA A 297 -19.46 -5.59 21.87
CA ALA A 297 -20.80 -6.05 21.50
C ALA A 297 -20.82 -7.52 21.07
N ALA A 298 -19.76 -8.00 20.40
CA ALA A 298 -19.61 -9.40 20.03
C ALA A 298 -19.41 -10.28 21.27
N VAL A 299 -18.55 -9.85 22.22
CA VAL A 299 -18.35 -10.53 23.51
C VAL A 299 -19.66 -10.61 24.29
N PHE A 300 -20.42 -9.51 24.40
CA PHE A 300 -21.71 -9.50 25.09
C PHE A 300 -22.74 -10.47 24.49
N ARG A 301 -22.76 -10.62 23.15
CA ARG A 301 -23.63 -11.59 22.47
C ARG A 301 -23.23 -13.04 22.74
N PHE A 302 -21.93 -13.32 22.89
CA PHE A 302 -21.43 -14.66 23.16
C PHE A 302 -21.64 -15.11 24.61
N PHE A 303 -21.59 -14.19 25.59
CA PHE A 303 -21.77 -14.49 27.02
C PHE A 303 -23.20 -14.26 27.55
N GLY A 304 -24.20 -14.30 26.67
CA GLY A 304 -25.61 -14.50 27.08
C GLY A 304 -26.19 -13.44 28.05
N GLY A 305 -25.94 -12.15 27.82
CA GLY A 305 -26.75 -11.09 28.44
C GLY A 305 -26.61 -10.85 29.96
N PHE A 306 -25.81 -11.64 30.68
CA PHE A 306 -25.66 -11.51 32.14
C PHE A 306 -24.72 -10.38 32.60
N VAL A 307 -23.95 -9.77 31.70
CA VAL A 307 -23.07 -8.64 32.03
C VAL A 307 -23.76 -7.35 31.61
N LYS A 308 -24.31 -6.57 32.56
CA LYS A 308 -24.83 -5.20 32.30
C LYS A 308 -23.90 -4.52 31.31
N ARG A 309 -24.42 -4.03 30.16
CA ARG A 309 -23.63 -3.30 29.16
C ARG A 309 -22.69 -2.38 29.93
N PRO A 310 -21.36 -2.56 29.87
CA PRO A 310 -20.49 -1.60 30.49
C PRO A 310 -20.84 -0.27 29.82
N ARG A 311 -21.41 0.66 30.59
CA ARG A 311 -21.45 2.06 30.19
C ARG A 311 -19.99 2.46 30.18
N SER A 312 -19.31 2.18 29.07
CA SER A 312 -17.99 2.72 28.83
C SER A 312 -18.14 4.21 29.07
N PRO A 313 -17.40 4.81 30.02
CA PRO A 313 -17.45 6.26 30.17
C PRO A 313 -17.20 6.83 28.79
N PRO A 314 -17.96 7.85 28.34
CA PRO A 314 -17.64 8.51 27.09
C PRO A 314 -16.20 8.98 27.23
N ILE A 315 -15.29 8.33 26.53
CA ILE A 315 -13.93 8.85 26.41
C ILE A 315 -14.16 10.18 25.71
N LEU A 316 -14.01 11.27 26.47
CA LEU A 316 -14.07 12.64 25.98
C LEU A 316 -12.83 12.87 25.14
N ILE A 317 -12.82 12.26 23.95
CA ILE A 317 -11.87 12.64 22.93
C ILE A 317 -12.35 14.00 22.44
N PRO A 318 -11.53 15.06 22.55
CA PRO A 318 -11.85 16.34 21.95
C PRO A 318 -11.99 16.10 20.44
N ARG A 319 -13.24 16.03 19.97
CA ARG A 319 -13.54 15.91 18.56
C ARG A 319 -13.26 17.27 17.94
N VAL A 320 -12.52 17.28 16.84
CA VAL A 320 -12.32 18.50 16.02
C VAL A 320 -13.66 19.12 15.62
N ASN A 321 -14.71 18.30 15.48
CA ASN A 321 -16.09 18.75 15.46
C ASN A 321 -17.04 17.65 15.98
N PRO A 322 -17.60 17.77 17.19
CA PRO A 322 -18.34 16.67 17.81
C PRO A 322 -19.66 16.31 17.14
N ASN A 323 -20.21 17.23 16.35
CA ASN A 323 -21.54 17.14 15.76
C ASN A 323 -21.56 16.49 14.37
N LEU A 324 -20.39 16.18 13.80
CA LEU A 324 -20.30 15.62 12.44
C LEU A 324 -20.25 14.09 12.44
N SER A 325 -21.03 13.47 11.55
CA SER A 325 -20.96 12.04 11.30
C SER A 325 -19.60 11.63 10.74
N ILE A 326 -19.20 10.37 10.94
CA ILE A 326 -17.95 9.80 10.39
C ILE A 326 -17.87 10.01 8.86
N SER A 327 -19.02 9.93 8.17
CA SER A 327 -19.09 10.16 6.73
C SER A 327 -18.78 11.61 6.36
N LYS A 328 -19.36 12.58 7.09
CA LYS A 328 -19.10 14.00 6.87
C LYS A 328 -17.65 14.38 7.18
N GLN A 329 -17.10 13.90 8.30
CA GLN A 329 -15.68 14.14 8.64
C GLN A 329 -14.73 13.59 7.58
N ARG A 330 -15.07 12.43 6.99
CA ARG A 330 -14.30 11.83 5.90
C ARG A 330 -14.31 12.69 4.64
N GLN A 331 -15.49 13.19 4.26
CA GLN A 331 -15.63 14.06 3.08
C GLN A 331 -14.86 15.36 3.29
N GLN A 332 -14.99 15.99 4.46
CA GLN A 332 -14.22 17.19 4.81
C GLN A 332 -12.70 16.95 4.74
N LEU A 333 -12.22 15.82 5.27
CA LEU A 333 -10.80 15.46 5.20
C LEU A 333 -10.34 15.31 3.73
N PHE A 334 -11.17 14.68 2.88
CA PHE A 334 -10.90 14.55 1.45
C PHE A 334 -10.81 15.93 0.77
N GLU A 335 -11.80 16.80 0.98
CA GLU A 335 -11.84 18.16 0.42
C GLU A 335 -10.65 19.00 0.89
N LEU A 336 -10.31 18.93 2.18
CA LEU A 336 -9.19 19.65 2.77
C LEU A 336 -7.85 19.23 2.15
N LYS A 337 -7.64 17.92 1.95
CA LYS A 337 -6.45 17.38 1.25
C LYS A 337 -6.38 17.83 -0.20
N ARG A 338 -7.50 17.81 -0.92
CA ARG A 338 -7.60 18.31 -2.30
C ARG A 338 -7.23 19.79 -2.38
N LYS A 339 -7.80 20.61 -1.49
CA LYS A 339 -7.53 22.05 -1.42
C LYS A 339 -6.07 22.32 -1.07
N TYR A 340 -5.52 21.62 -0.07
CA TYR A 340 -4.12 21.76 0.33
C TYR A 340 -3.20 21.49 -0.86
N ARG A 341 -3.46 20.40 -1.59
CA ARG A 341 -2.65 20.02 -2.75
C ARG A 341 -2.70 21.06 -3.87
N ARG A 342 -3.88 21.61 -4.16
CA ARG A 342 -4.04 22.68 -5.15
C ARG A 342 -3.17 23.90 -4.79
N LEU A 343 -3.32 24.39 -3.57
CA LEU A 343 -2.55 25.54 -3.06
C LEU A 343 -1.04 25.25 -3.01
N HIS A 344 -0.66 24.04 -2.61
CA HIS A 344 0.75 23.65 -2.56
C HIS A 344 1.37 23.56 -3.96
N ASN A 345 0.61 23.10 -4.96
CA ASN A 345 1.06 23.10 -6.36
C ASN A 345 1.17 24.51 -6.92
N GLU A 346 0.25 25.42 -6.58
CA GLU A 346 0.36 26.84 -6.93
C GLU A 346 1.58 27.48 -6.29
N TYR A 347 1.78 27.26 -4.98
CA TYR A 347 2.95 27.73 -4.25
C TYR A 347 4.26 27.23 -4.89
N LYS A 348 4.34 25.95 -5.27
CA LYS A 348 5.49 25.39 -5.99
C LYS A 348 5.78 26.04 -7.34
N LYS A 349 4.77 26.53 -8.05
CA LYS A 349 4.96 27.26 -9.32
C LYS A 349 5.53 28.65 -9.08
N THR A 350 5.07 29.32 -8.02
CA THR A 350 5.51 30.68 -7.67
C THR A 350 6.90 30.67 -7.00
N TYR A 351 7.17 29.65 -6.20
CA TYR A 351 8.42 29.44 -5.49
C TYR A 351 8.96 28.08 -5.93
N PRO A 352 9.52 28.00 -7.15
CA PRO A 352 10.17 26.79 -7.61
C PRO A 352 11.34 26.52 -6.66
N TYR A 353 11.09 25.62 -5.70
CA TYR A 353 12.17 25.06 -4.90
C TYR A 353 13.18 24.47 -5.86
N ASP A 354 14.45 24.81 -5.65
CA ASP A 354 15.55 24.15 -6.31
C ASP A 354 15.61 22.71 -5.78
N TYR A 355 14.85 21.83 -6.42
CA TYR A 355 14.79 20.40 -6.10
C TYR A 355 16.14 19.70 -6.40
N GLY A 356 17.15 20.41 -6.94
CA GLY A 356 18.42 19.86 -7.44
C GLY A 356 19.73 20.49 -6.92
N ALA A 357 19.76 21.74 -6.45
CA ALA A 357 21.03 22.43 -6.19
C ALA A 357 21.96 21.80 -5.14
N HIS A 358 21.45 21.05 -4.14
CA HIS A 358 22.31 20.42 -3.13
C HIS A 358 22.81 19.01 -3.49
N GLN A 359 22.54 18.50 -4.69
CA GLN A 359 23.22 17.29 -5.20
C GLN A 359 24.27 17.57 -6.28
N THR A 360 24.28 18.77 -6.89
CA THR A 360 25.20 19.09 -8.00
C THR A 360 26.56 19.65 -7.57
N GLU A 361 26.72 20.13 -6.34
CA GLU A 361 27.98 20.81 -5.97
C GLU A 361 29.13 19.84 -5.67
N LYS A 362 28.85 18.61 -5.22
CA LYS A 362 29.87 17.55 -5.14
C LYS A 362 30.24 16.93 -6.50
N ASN A 363 29.38 17.07 -7.52
CA ASN A 363 29.65 16.54 -8.87
C ASN A 363 30.29 17.56 -9.81
N ARG A 364 30.32 18.86 -9.46
CA ARG A 364 31.02 19.88 -10.25
C ARG A 364 32.54 19.91 -10.04
N ILE A 365 33.05 19.37 -8.92
CA ILE A 365 34.50 19.34 -8.64
C ILE A 365 35.23 18.21 -9.43
N HIS A 366 34.51 17.23 -10.00
CA HIS A 366 35.11 16.16 -10.81
C HIS A 366 34.89 16.30 -12.33
N GLY A 367 34.25 17.39 -12.79
CA GLY A 367 33.98 17.64 -14.22
C GLY A 367 35.04 18.45 -14.97
N TYR A 368 36.08 18.97 -14.30
CA TYR A 368 37.07 19.88 -14.91
C TYR A 368 38.49 19.29 -14.98
N ARG A 369 38.63 17.97 -15.18
CA ARG A 369 39.96 17.34 -15.30
C ARG A 369 40.15 16.36 -16.45
N ASN A 370 39.29 16.36 -17.47
CA ASN A 370 39.45 15.50 -18.66
C ASN A 370 39.16 16.21 -19.98
N SER A 371 39.74 17.38 -20.16
CA SER A 371 39.87 18.02 -21.47
C SER A 371 41.23 18.72 -21.55
N ASN A 372 42.30 17.95 -21.64
CA ASN A 372 43.58 18.37 -22.21
C ASN A 372 44.52 17.17 -22.33
N SER A 373 44.37 16.42 -23.42
CA SER A 373 45.48 15.64 -24.00
C SER A 373 45.07 15.25 -25.42
N ASN A 374 45.23 16.19 -26.36
CA ASN A 374 45.49 15.88 -27.76
C ASN A 374 46.14 17.09 -28.43
N SER A 375 47.47 17.08 -28.38
CA SER A 375 48.43 17.77 -29.25
C SER A 375 49.80 17.29 -28.74
N LEU A 376 50.77 16.81 -29.50
CA LEU A 376 51.00 16.52 -30.91
C LEU A 376 52.49 16.10 -30.92
N THR A 377 52.91 15.20 -31.81
CA THR A 377 54.31 15.02 -32.31
C THR A 377 55.39 14.57 -31.30
N ILE A 378 56.28 13.60 -31.56
CA ILE A 378 56.85 13.01 -32.79
C ILE A 378 56.86 11.48 -32.64
#